data_AF-A0AAN7BNL3-F1
#
_entry.id   AF-A0AAN7BNL3-F1
#
_cell.length_a   1.000
_cell.length_b   1.000
_cell.length_c   1.000
_cell.angle_alpha   90.00
_cell.angle_beta   90.00
_cell.angle_gamma   90.00
#
_symmetry.space_group_name_H-M   'P 1'
#
loop_
_entity.id
_entity.type
_entity.pdbx_description
1 polymer ?
#
loop_
_entity_poly.entity_id
_entity_poly.type
_entity_poly.pdbx_seq_one_letter_code
_entity_poly.pdbx_strand_id
1 'polypeptide(L)'
;MAQNLPEGLSPDSIDTLSELTSIVVKLRAATSPNNPTNPSSQSATTSNTAAVTGTTPLPSGMMGIGGNGLLSVKELPAATDNLRHKLQRARTAMRTLEDIHRASSQQEEEIKRLEDRRRKQAAMLARIQDEGIQFARSTAAEHGEEGDRMEE
;
A
#
# COMPACT_ATOMS: atom_id res chain seq x y z
N MET A 1 7.26 13.93 -0.73
CA MET A 1 5.92 13.99 -0.10
C MET A 1 5.36 12.58 -0.15
N ALA A 2 5.40 11.85 0.96
CA ALA A 2 4.78 10.53 1.02
C ALA A 2 3.26 10.74 1.01
N GLN A 3 2.62 10.42 -0.10
CA GLN A 3 1.16 10.33 -0.17
C GLN A 3 0.76 9.21 0.80
N ASN A 4 0.23 9.58 1.97
CA ASN A 4 -0.34 8.62 2.91
C ASN A 4 -1.51 7.94 2.20
N LEU A 5 -1.29 6.69 1.76
CA LEU A 5 -2.34 5.84 1.24
C LEU A 5 -3.46 5.75 2.29
N PRO A 6 -4.74 5.79 1.89
CA PRO A 6 -5.85 5.67 2.83
C PRO A 6 -5.81 4.34 3.57
N GLU A 7 -6.30 4.34 4.81
CA GLU A 7 -6.36 3.15 5.66
C GLU A 7 -7.09 2.01 4.94
N GLY A 8 -6.38 0.88 4.75
CA GLY A 8 -6.88 -0.28 4.01
C GLY A 8 -6.23 -0.51 2.63
N LEU A 9 -5.40 0.41 2.14
CA LEU A 9 -4.51 0.19 0.98
C LEU A 9 -3.03 -0.03 1.38
N SER A 10 -2.78 -0.31 2.68
CA SER A 10 -1.48 -0.77 3.16
C SER A 10 -1.15 -2.14 2.55
N PRO A 11 0.12 -2.44 2.22
CA PRO A 11 0.52 -3.73 1.63
C PRO A 11 0.01 -4.95 2.42
N ASP A 12 -0.06 -4.84 3.75
CA ASP A 12 -0.55 -5.90 4.65
C ASP A 12 -2.09 -6.06 4.63
N SER A 13 -2.81 -5.00 4.26
CA SER A 13 -4.27 -5.04 4.06
C SER A 13 -4.67 -5.63 2.70
N ILE A 14 -3.74 -5.64 1.74
CA ILE A 14 -3.93 -6.12 0.36
C ILE A 14 -3.47 -7.58 0.20
N ASP A 15 -2.65 -8.11 1.11
CA ASP A 15 -2.21 -9.52 1.10
C ASP A 15 -3.32 -10.51 1.51
N THR A 16 -4.39 -10.49 0.74
CA THR A 16 -5.53 -11.42 0.79
C THR A 16 -5.19 -12.76 0.15
N LEU A 17 -4.14 -12.82 -0.68
CA LEU A 17 -3.71 -14.04 -1.37
C LEU A 17 -3.04 -15.02 -0.41
N SER A 18 -2.16 -14.56 0.49
CA SER A 18 -1.55 -15.41 1.51
C SER A 18 -2.59 -15.98 2.48
N GLU A 19 -3.58 -15.20 2.87
CA GLU A 19 -4.70 -15.63 3.72
C GLU A 19 -5.58 -16.68 3.01
N LEU A 20 -5.97 -16.40 1.78
CA LEU A 20 -6.79 -17.32 0.99
C LEU A 20 -6.05 -18.63 0.71
N THR A 21 -4.76 -18.56 0.40
CA THR A 21 -3.91 -19.76 0.22
C THR A 21 -3.86 -20.59 1.50
N SER A 22 -3.73 -19.93 2.66
CA SER A 22 -3.74 -20.60 3.96
C SER A 22 -5.09 -21.28 4.25
N ILE A 23 -6.21 -20.63 3.96
CA ILE A 23 -7.56 -21.19 4.11
C ILE A 23 -7.75 -22.40 3.18
N VAL A 24 -7.32 -22.30 1.92
CA VAL A 24 -7.43 -23.38 0.93
C VAL A 24 -6.56 -24.58 1.31
N VAL A 25 -5.35 -24.35 1.80
CA VAL A 25 -4.45 -25.43 2.27
C VAL A 25 -5.09 -26.15 3.48
N LYS A 26 -5.63 -25.40 4.44
CA LYS A 26 -6.33 -25.99 5.60
C LYS A 26 -7.59 -26.76 5.21
N LEU A 27 -8.39 -26.26 4.26
CA LEU A 27 -9.59 -26.94 3.76
C LEU A 27 -9.25 -28.19 2.94
N ARG A 28 -8.20 -28.15 2.12
CA ARG A 28 -7.71 -29.30 1.36
C ARG A 28 -7.19 -30.39 2.28
N ALA A 29 -6.48 -30.01 3.34
CA ALA A 29 -6.05 -30.95 4.37
C ALA A 29 -7.27 -31.58 5.09
N ALA A 30 -8.34 -30.81 5.33
CA ALA A 30 -9.56 -31.27 6.00
C ALA A 30 -10.39 -32.24 5.15
N THR A 31 -10.36 -32.05 3.83
CA THR A 31 -11.09 -32.88 2.85
C THR A 31 -10.25 -34.01 2.28
N SER A 32 -8.97 -34.11 2.65
CA SER A 32 -8.09 -35.19 2.19
C SER A 32 -8.51 -36.51 2.84
N PRO A 33 -8.75 -37.58 2.05
CA PRO A 33 -9.24 -38.86 2.56
C PRO A 33 -8.26 -39.59 3.49
N ASN A 34 -7.03 -39.08 3.63
CA ASN A 34 -5.97 -39.67 4.45
C ASN A 34 -5.73 -38.96 5.80
N ASN A 35 -6.59 -38.00 6.20
CA ASN A 35 -6.38 -37.25 7.43
C ASN A 35 -7.06 -37.93 8.64
N PRO A 36 -6.31 -38.40 9.66
CA PRO A 36 -6.83 -39.23 10.76
C PRO A 36 -7.64 -38.49 11.84
N THR A 37 -7.95 -37.21 11.66
CA THR A 37 -8.61 -36.38 12.69
C THR A 37 -10.02 -35.94 12.32
N ASN A 38 -10.75 -36.75 11.54
CA ASN A 38 -12.18 -36.52 11.34
C ASN A 38 -12.94 -36.96 12.62
N PRO A 39 -13.62 -36.06 13.36
CA PRO A 39 -14.32 -36.44 14.60
C PRO A 39 -15.66 -37.15 14.35
N SER A 40 -15.95 -37.55 13.11
CA SER A 40 -17.18 -38.24 12.73
C SER A 40 -16.93 -39.69 12.30
N SER A 41 -16.25 -40.48 13.11
CA SER A 41 -16.46 -41.94 13.19
C SER A 41 -15.68 -42.49 14.37
N GLN A 42 -16.33 -43.38 15.11
CA GLN A 42 -15.76 -44.14 16.21
C GLN A 42 -14.38 -44.73 15.87
N SER A 43 -13.43 -44.61 16.79
CA SER A 43 -13.01 -45.73 17.63
C SER A 43 -11.62 -45.43 18.22
N ALA A 44 -11.55 -45.33 19.55
CA ALA A 44 -10.30 -45.48 20.25
C ALA A 44 -9.80 -46.91 20.06
N THR A 45 -8.61 -47.12 19.50
CA THR A 45 -7.49 -47.90 20.09
C THR A 45 -6.44 -48.29 19.06
N THR A 46 -5.18 -48.18 19.51
CA THR A 46 -4.00 -49.01 19.18
C THR A 46 -3.32 -48.89 17.81
N SER A 47 -2.11 -48.29 17.86
CA SER A 47 -0.84 -48.77 17.27
C SER A 47 -0.84 -49.39 15.87
N ASN A 48 -0.11 -48.76 14.93
CA ASN A 48 1.12 -49.37 14.40
C ASN A 48 1.85 -48.46 13.40
N THR A 49 3.18 -48.55 13.48
CA THR A 49 4.19 -48.13 12.51
C THR A 49 3.91 -48.64 11.09
N ALA A 50 3.90 -47.75 10.10
CA ALA A 50 4.20 -48.08 8.71
C ALA A 50 4.76 -46.86 7.98
N ALA A 51 6.04 -46.94 7.63
CA ALA A 51 6.65 -46.08 6.64
C ALA A 51 6.06 -46.42 5.25
N VAL A 52 5.52 -45.41 4.55
CA VAL A 52 5.18 -45.50 3.12
C VAL A 52 5.65 -44.22 2.42
N THR A 53 6.43 -44.49 1.38
CA THR A 53 7.06 -43.64 0.37
C THR A 53 6.08 -42.82 -0.47
N GLY A 54 6.44 -41.56 -0.78
CA GLY A 54 6.12 -40.99 -2.10
C GLY A 54 5.13 -39.83 -2.20
N THR A 55 4.98 -38.96 -1.19
CA THR A 55 4.29 -37.67 -1.39
C THR A 55 5.12 -36.52 -0.85
N THR A 56 5.26 -35.48 -1.67
CA THR A 56 5.98 -34.23 -1.40
C THR A 56 5.72 -33.76 0.02
N PRO A 57 6.74 -33.53 0.86
CA PRO A 57 6.53 -33.02 2.21
C PRO A 57 5.83 -31.66 2.10
N LEU A 58 4.67 -31.52 2.74
CA LEU A 58 4.10 -30.21 3.03
C LEU A 58 5.19 -29.40 3.78
N PRO A 59 5.40 -28.12 3.46
CA PRO A 59 6.31 -27.30 4.24
C PRO A 59 5.79 -27.26 5.69
N SER A 60 6.49 -27.96 6.60
CA SER A 60 6.24 -27.98 8.04
C SER A 60 6.54 -26.63 8.72
N GLY A 61 6.42 -25.51 8.00
CA GLY A 61 6.85 -24.19 8.43
C GLY A 61 5.74 -23.19 8.73
N MET A 62 4.45 -23.55 8.60
CA MET A 62 3.34 -22.62 8.81
C MET A 62 2.44 -23.02 9.98
N MET A 63 3.04 -23.51 11.07
CA MET A 63 2.38 -23.62 12.38
C MET A 63 2.63 -22.32 13.15
N GLY A 64 2.07 -21.23 12.67
CA GLY A 64 2.28 -19.92 13.26
C GLY A 64 1.29 -18.92 12.69
N ILE A 65 0.08 -18.92 13.25
CA ILE A 65 -0.84 -17.79 13.50
C ILE A 65 -2.17 -18.44 13.90
N GLY A 66 -2.61 -18.07 15.11
CA GLY A 66 -3.50 -18.84 15.98
C GLY A 66 -4.85 -19.28 15.41
N GLY A 67 -5.33 -20.39 15.95
CA GLY A 67 -6.72 -20.81 15.89
C GLY A 67 -6.96 -22.09 15.09
N ASN A 68 -6.96 -23.20 15.83
CA ASN A 68 -7.55 -24.50 15.56
C ASN A 68 -7.23 -25.24 14.25
N GLY A 69 -7.36 -26.56 14.34
CA GLY A 69 -7.04 -27.52 13.29
C GLY A 69 -7.84 -27.31 12.00
N LEU A 70 -7.60 -28.26 11.09
CA LEU A 70 -8.29 -28.45 9.82
C LEU A 70 -9.67 -27.77 9.75
N LEU A 71 -9.81 -26.81 8.83
CA LEU A 71 -11.04 -26.06 8.67
C LEU A 71 -12.16 -26.96 8.16
N SER A 72 -13.26 -27.07 8.91
CA SER A 72 -14.45 -27.74 8.43
C SER A 72 -15.21 -26.86 7.42
N VAL A 73 -15.94 -27.48 6.49
CA VAL A 73 -16.76 -26.75 5.49
C VAL A 73 -17.77 -25.80 6.16
N LYS A 74 -18.21 -26.10 7.38
CA LYS A 74 -19.11 -25.25 8.18
C LYS A 74 -18.44 -23.99 8.74
N GLU A 75 -17.12 -24.03 8.93
CA GLU A 75 -16.32 -22.93 9.49
C GLU A 75 -15.78 -21.98 8.40
N LEU A 76 -15.92 -22.38 7.13
CA LEU A 76 -15.47 -21.60 5.97
C LEU A 76 -16.06 -20.18 5.93
N PRO A 77 -17.36 -19.93 6.18
CA PRO A 77 -17.91 -18.58 6.19
C PRO A 77 -17.21 -17.68 7.21
N ALA A 78 -16.98 -18.17 8.43
CA ALA A 78 -16.30 -17.43 9.49
C ALA A 78 -14.81 -17.22 9.17
N ALA A 79 -14.14 -18.25 8.63
CA ALA A 79 -12.73 -18.15 8.22
C ALA A 79 -12.51 -17.14 7.10
N THR A 80 -13.50 -16.95 6.22
CA THR A 80 -13.45 -15.99 5.10
C THR A 80 -13.95 -14.59 5.45
N ASP A 81 -14.54 -14.38 6.63
CA ASP A 81 -15.21 -13.12 6.97
C ASP A 81 -14.22 -11.94 7.10
N ASN A 82 -13.03 -12.20 7.65
CA ASN A 82 -11.94 -11.22 7.68
C ASN A 82 -11.51 -10.79 6.27
N LEU A 83 -11.44 -11.75 5.34
CA LEU A 83 -11.12 -11.48 3.93
C LEU A 83 -12.18 -10.56 3.30
N ARG A 84 -13.47 -10.83 3.59
CA ARG A 84 -14.59 -10.02 3.14
C ARG A 84 -14.48 -8.58 3.65
N HIS A 85 -14.20 -8.40 4.94
CA HIS A 85 -14.05 -7.08 5.54
C HIS A 85 -12.84 -6.32 4.97
N LYS A 86 -11.69 -6.99 4.75
CA LYS A 86 -10.51 -6.40 4.09
C LYS A 86 -10.83 -5.95 2.67
N LEU A 87 -11.46 -6.81 1.86
CA LEU A 87 -11.86 -6.47 0.49
C LEU A 87 -12.88 -5.35 0.43
N GLN A 88 -13.86 -5.35 1.34
CA GLN A 88 -14.87 -4.29 1.41
C GLN A 88 -14.22 -2.95 1.78
N ARG A 89 -13.31 -2.94 2.76
CA ARG A 89 -12.55 -1.75 3.16
C ARG A 89 -11.66 -1.24 2.02
N ALA A 90 -10.94 -2.12 1.34
CA ALA A 90 -10.13 -1.76 0.18
C ALA A 90 -10.99 -1.16 -0.94
N ARG A 91 -12.19 -1.72 -1.20
CA ARG A 91 -13.13 -1.18 -2.21
C ARG A 91 -13.66 0.19 -1.84
N THR A 92 -13.96 0.45 -0.57
CA THR A 92 -14.37 1.78 -0.11
C THR A 92 -13.20 2.76 -0.20
N ALA A 93 -11.99 2.35 0.21
CA ALA A 93 -10.80 3.19 0.16
C ALA A 93 -10.42 3.56 -1.29
N MET A 94 -10.53 2.61 -2.23
CA MET A 94 -10.36 2.91 -3.65
C MET A 94 -11.34 4.01 -4.11
N ARG A 95 -12.63 3.89 -3.79
CA ARG A 95 -13.61 4.91 -4.19
C ARG A 95 -13.33 6.30 -3.61
N THR A 96 -12.58 6.40 -2.51
CA THR A 96 -12.18 7.68 -1.91
C THR A 96 -10.92 8.29 -2.52
N LEU A 97 -10.17 7.55 -3.36
CA LEU A 97 -9.04 8.15 -4.07
C LEU A 97 -9.59 9.09 -5.15
N GLU A 98 -9.28 10.37 -4.97
CA GLU A 98 -9.41 11.34 -6.05
C GLU A 98 -8.56 10.85 -7.23
N ASP A 99 -9.14 10.92 -8.43
CA ASP A 99 -8.47 10.59 -9.70
C ASP A 99 -8.30 9.11 -10.06
N ILE A 100 -8.96 8.15 -9.40
CA ILE A 100 -8.96 6.72 -9.85
C ILE A 100 -9.53 6.54 -11.26
N HIS A 101 -10.50 7.36 -11.63
CA HIS A 101 -11.15 7.25 -12.94
C HIS A 101 -10.34 7.86 -14.07
N ARG A 102 -9.19 8.46 -13.76
CA ARG A 102 -8.39 9.18 -14.73
C ARG A 102 -7.25 8.33 -15.24
N ALA A 103 -7.04 8.40 -16.55
CA ALA A 103 -5.92 7.73 -17.19
C ALA A 103 -4.60 8.42 -16.83
N SER A 104 -3.52 7.64 -16.70
CA SER A 104 -2.17 8.16 -16.41
C SER A 104 -1.72 9.22 -17.42
N SER A 105 -2.07 9.06 -18.69
CA SER A 105 -1.76 10.03 -19.76
C SER A 105 -2.35 11.42 -19.48
N GLN A 106 -3.56 11.49 -18.95
CA GLN A 106 -4.19 12.76 -18.63
C GLN A 106 -3.52 13.42 -17.41
N GLN A 107 -3.07 12.62 -16.44
CA GLN A 107 -2.32 13.12 -15.28
C GLN A 107 -0.96 13.68 -15.72
N GLU A 108 -0.26 12.98 -16.62
CA GLU A 108 1.01 13.44 -17.21
C GLU A 108 0.85 14.76 -17.96
N GLU A 109 -0.21 14.90 -18.77
CA GLU A 109 -0.52 16.16 -19.45
C GLU A 109 -0.76 17.32 -18.48
N GLU A 110 -1.47 17.06 -17.38
CA GLU A 110 -1.70 18.07 -16.36
C GLU A 110 -0.44 18.43 -15.60
N ILE A 111 0.38 17.44 -15.22
CA ILE A 111 1.69 17.68 -14.60
C ILE A 111 2.52 18.59 -15.50
N LYS A 112 2.59 18.28 -16.81
CA LYS A 112 3.30 19.11 -17.78
C LYS A 112 2.77 20.54 -17.81
N ARG A 113 1.44 20.73 -17.84
CA ARG A 113 0.80 22.05 -17.80
C ARG A 113 1.12 22.81 -16.50
N LEU A 114 1.12 22.12 -15.36
CA LEU A 114 1.44 22.70 -14.06
C LEU A 114 2.92 23.07 -13.96
N GLU A 115 3.82 22.25 -14.48
CA GLU A 115 5.25 22.55 -14.55
C GLU A 115 5.55 23.75 -15.45
N ASP A 116 4.87 23.86 -16.60
CA ASP A 116 4.98 25.03 -17.48
C ASP A 116 4.49 26.30 -16.78
N ARG A 117 3.40 26.21 -16.01
CA ARG A 117 2.92 27.34 -15.20
C ARG A 117 3.93 27.72 -14.12
N ARG A 118 4.50 26.74 -13.42
CA ARG A 118 5.54 26.95 -12.40
C ARG A 118 6.77 27.62 -13.00
N ARG A 119 7.19 27.19 -14.19
CA ARG A 119 8.34 27.78 -14.92
C ARG A 119 8.08 29.24 -15.26
N LYS A 120 6.88 29.58 -15.73
CA LYS A 120 6.48 30.98 -16.01
C LYS A 120 6.48 31.83 -14.74
N GLN A 121 5.95 31.30 -13.64
CA GLN A 121 5.93 31.99 -12.35
C GLN A 121 7.36 32.21 -11.82
N ALA A 122 8.23 31.20 -11.92
CA ALA A 122 9.63 31.32 -11.54
C ALA A 122 10.37 32.39 -12.37
N ALA A 123 10.14 32.43 -13.68
CA ALA A 123 10.72 33.45 -14.55
C ALA A 123 10.23 34.87 -14.21
N MET A 124 8.94 35.02 -13.87
CA MET A 124 8.39 36.31 -13.44
C MET A 124 9.00 36.76 -12.11
N LEU A 125 9.12 35.85 -11.13
CA LEU A 125 9.76 36.16 -9.85
C LEU A 125 11.23 36.55 -10.02
N ALA A 126 11.97 35.87 -10.91
CA ALA A 126 13.35 36.22 -11.22
C ALA A 126 13.46 37.65 -11.78
N ARG A 127 12.58 38.04 -12.71
CA ARG A 127 12.54 39.41 -13.24
C ARG A 127 12.26 40.44 -12.16
N ILE A 128 11.27 40.20 -11.31
CA ILE A 128 10.94 41.11 -10.20
C ILE A 128 12.11 41.23 -9.22
N GLN A 129 12.81 40.13 -8.95
CA GLN A 129 14.00 40.13 -8.11
C GLN A 129 15.13 40.97 -8.73
N ASP A 130 15.39 40.80 -10.03
CA ASP A 130 16.41 41.57 -10.74
C ASP A 130 16.09 43.07 -10.77
N GLU A 131 14.83 43.42 -11.05
CA GLU A 131 14.35 44.81 -11.01
C GLU A 131 14.46 45.40 -9.60
N GLY A 132 14.13 44.63 -8.56
CA GLY A 132 14.30 45.05 -7.17
C GLY A 132 15.76 45.28 -6.77
N ILE A 133 16.68 44.45 -7.24
CA ILE A 133 18.13 44.63 -7.02
C ILE A 133 18.63 45.89 -7.75
N GLN A 134 18.19 46.13 -8.99
CA GLN A 134 18.55 47.34 -9.73
C GLN A 134 18.00 48.60 -9.04
N PHE A 135 16.74 48.57 -8.61
CA PHE A 135 16.15 49.67 -7.86
C PHE A 135 16.94 49.98 -6.59
N ALA A 136 17.27 48.96 -5.78
CA ALA A 136 18.06 49.13 -4.56
C ALA A 136 19.47 49.70 -4.83
N ARG A 137 20.11 49.31 -5.95
CA ARG A 137 21.40 49.86 -6.37
C ARG A 137 21.30 51.32 -6.80
N SER A 138 20.30 51.68 -7.59
CA SER A 138 20.08 53.07 -8.03
C SER A 138 19.80 53.98 -6.85
N THR A 139 18.95 53.57 -5.89
CA THR A 139 18.68 54.35 -4.68
C THR A 139 19.93 54.53 -3.80
N ALA A 140 20.80 53.52 -3.73
CA ALA A 140 22.04 53.62 -2.96
C ALA A 140 23.08 54.55 -3.62
N ALA A 141 23.14 54.56 -4.96
CA ALA A 141 24.03 55.45 -5.71
C ALA A 141 23.60 56.93 -5.58
N GLU A 142 22.31 57.21 -5.66
CA GLU A 142 21.76 58.57 -5.52
C GLU A 142 22.07 59.18 -4.14
N HIS A 143 21.94 58.40 -3.06
CA HIS A 143 22.33 58.85 -1.72
C HIS A 143 23.85 58.94 -1.49
N GLY A 144 24.66 58.20 -2.24
CA GLY A 144 26.12 58.30 -2.16
C GLY A 144 26.67 59.58 -2.78
N GLU A 145 26.11 60.02 -3.91
CA GLU A 145 26.55 61.22 -4.63
C GLU A 145 26.13 62.54 -3.95
N GLU A 146 25.04 62.55 -3.18
CA GLU A 146 24.58 63.74 -2.45
C GLU A 146 25.41 64.00 -1.18
N GLY A 147 26.01 62.95 -0.60
CA GLY A 147 26.96 63.07 0.51
C GLY A 147 28.33 63.62 0.06
N ASP A 148 28.81 63.22 -1.12
CA ASP A 148 30.13 63.58 -1.64
C ASP A 148 30.21 65.05 -2.11
N ARG A 149 29.09 65.63 -2.59
CA ARG A 149 29.02 67.05 -2.98
C ARG A 149 29.01 68.05 -1.82
N MET A 150 28.90 67.59 -0.56
CA MET A 150 28.89 68.46 0.61
C MET A 150 30.25 68.55 1.32
N GLU A 151 31.30 67.87 0.82
CA GLU A 151 32.63 67.83 1.47
C GLU A 151 33.74 68.64 0.76
N GLU A 152 33.46 69.41 -0.30
CA GLU A 152 34.44 70.33 -0.94
C GLU A 152 34.30 71.80 -0.53
#